data_AF-A0A484DGW0-F1
#
_entry.id   AF-A0A484DGW0-F1
#
_cell.length_a   1.000
_cell.length_b   1.000
_cell.length_c   1.000
_cell.angle_alpha   90.00
_cell.angle_beta   90.00
_cell.angle_gamma   90.00
#
_symmetry.space_group_name_H-M   'P 1'
#
loop_
_entity.id
_entity.type
_entity.pdbx_description
1 polymer ?
#
loop_
_entity_poly.entity_id
_entity_poly.type
_entity_poly.pdbx_seq_one_letter_code
_entity_poly.pdbx_strand_id
1 'polypeptide(L)'
;MEAKLRVILNDRVEKLVLPSGIPPTVEELQTVVKETFGISDEFSLQYLDSEFEDYFTLHTSDQIKHKDTIKIVHTAPIILNLLPLDESLGSSFDQQSTDCDSASYADSSAGTSSSQDTIILSRRNTTERCQGWPKQFPIPGFAYETEMYLERATEDYKNNGTLVTTSKIKTDILEKLAETIYTYTAYPSSAQISDVAEALVSKYPCLKEPGSFSGYYGWQQSIKYKMANYRTKLRGYGVPEVMCNALKHKNPANQKSAKNVKKTSKGRGKLPPPLPGRRG
;
A
#
# COMPACT_ATOMS: atom_id res chain seq x y z
N MET A 1 41.41 -6.37 -21.84
CA MET A 1 40.82 -5.41 -22.80
C MET A 1 40.25 -4.28 -21.97
N GLU A 2 40.65 -3.03 -22.19
CA GLU A 2 40.18 -1.90 -21.40
C GLU A 2 38.64 -1.79 -21.48
N ALA A 3 37.97 -1.62 -20.34
CA ALA A 3 36.53 -1.41 -20.29
C ALA A 3 36.18 0.01 -19.84
N LYS A 4 35.12 0.59 -20.42
CA LYS A 4 34.63 1.93 -20.09
C LYS A 4 33.17 1.83 -19.70
N LEU A 5 32.79 2.38 -18.56
CA LEU A 5 31.41 2.40 -18.07
C LEU A 5 30.97 3.84 -17.84
N ARG A 6 29.69 4.11 -18.08
CA ARG A 6 29.06 5.37 -17.70
C ARG A 6 28.49 5.20 -16.30
N VAL A 7 28.94 5.99 -15.34
CA VAL A 7 28.54 5.90 -13.93
C VAL A 7 27.63 7.07 -13.60
N ILE A 8 26.48 6.79 -13.00
CA ILE A 8 25.55 7.78 -12.48
C ILE A 8 25.66 7.76 -10.95
N LEU A 9 26.16 8.85 -10.38
CA LEU A 9 26.28 9.06 -8.94
C LEU A 9 25.42 10.26 -8.56
N ASN A 10 24.30 10.01 -7.89
CA ASN A 10 23.29 11.03 -7.60
C ASN A 10 22.86 11.75 -8.90
N ASP A 11 23.14 13.04 -9.03
CA ASP A 11 22.85 13.84 -10.25
C ASP A 11 24.06 14.01 -11.18
N ARG A 12 25.19 13.36 -10.89
CA ARG A 12 26.42 13.43 -11.68
C ARG A 12 26.57 12.21 -12.56
N VAL A 13 27.04 12.44 -13.77
CA VAL A 13 27.35 11.39 -14.74
C VAL A 13 28.83 11.46 -15.05
N GLU A 14 29.56 10.43 -14.69
CA GLU A 14 31.02 10.37 -14.84
C GLU A 14 31.43 9.10 -15.60
N LYS A 15 32.64 9.12 -16.16
CA LYS A 15 33.17 8.01 -16.94
C LYS A 15 34.14 7.21 -16.09
N LEU A 16 33.81 5.94 -15.86
CA LEU A 16 34.72 5.00 -15.21
C LEU A 16 35.54 4.27 -16.26
N VAL A 17 36.86 4.27 -16.08
CA VAL A 17 37.80 3.56 -16.95
C VAL A 17 38.40 2.41 -16.14
N LEU A 18 38.19 1.19 -16.62
CA LEU A 18 38.69 -0.04 -16.00
C LEU A 18 39.85 -0.56 -16.86
N PRO A 19 41.12 -0.32 -16.46
CA PRO A 19 42.29 -0.64 -17.27
C PRO A 19 42.43 -2.15 -17.53
N SER A 20 42.03 -2.97 -16.58
CA SER A 20 42.10 -4.43 -16.65
C SER A 20 40.88 -5.09 -17.29
N GLY A 21 39.86 -4.31 -17.67
CA GLY A 21 38.55 -4.81 -18.09
C GLY A 21 37.54 -4.87 -16.94
N ILE A 22 36.33 -5.37 -17.20
CA ILE A 22 35.29 -5.52 -16.17
C ILE A 22 35.74 -6.61 -15.19
N PRO A 23 35.85 -6.32 -13.88
CA PRO A 23 36.19 -7.32 -12.87
C PRO A 23 35.21 -8.49 -12.87
N PRO A 24 35.65 -9.73 -12.58
CA PRO A 24 34.78 -10.91 -12.56
C PRO A 24 33.86 -10.96 -11.32
N THR A 25 34.12 -10.13 -10.31
CA THR A 25 33.31 -10.03 -9.10
C THR A 25 32.74 -8.62 -8.93
N VAL A 26 31.52 -8.53 -8.41
CA VAL A 26 30.87 -7.24 -8.15
C VAL A 26 31.55 -6.48 -7.01
N GLU A 27 32.12 -7.19 -6.03
CA GLU A 27 32.85 -6.61 -4.90
C GLU A 27 34.13 -5.89 -5.35
N GLU A 28 34.88 -6.47 -6.30
CA GLU A 28 36.03 -5.80 -6.91
C GLU A 28 35.59 -4.54 -7.68
N LEU A 29 34.50 -4.63 -8.43
CA LEU A 29 33.96 -3.47 -9.15
C LEU A 29 33.51 -2.36 -8.18
N GLN A 30 32.86 -2.71 -7.06
CA GLN A 30 32.51 -1.76 -6.00
C GLN A 30 33.76 -1.12 -5.41
N THR A 31 34.83 -1.89 -5.19
CA THR A 31 36.10 -1.37 -4.66
C THR A 31 36.72 -0.35 -5.61
N VAL A 32 36.78 -0.65 -6.91
CA VAL A 32 37.30 0.28 -7.92
C VAL A 32 36.46 1.55 -8.01
N VAL A 33 35.13 1.42 -7.90
CA VAL A 33 34.21 2.57 -7.86
C VAL A 33 34.41 3.41 -6.60
N LYS A 34 34.56 2.78 -5.42
CA LYS A 34 34.87 3.46 -4.14
C LYS A 34 36.17 4.26 -4.26
N GLU A 35 37.22 3.65 -4.80
CA GLU A 35 38.53 4.28 -4.99
C GLU A 35 38.49 5.42 -6.01
N THR A 36 37.83 5.21 -7.16
CA THR A 36 37.80 6.19 -8.25
C THR A 36 37.00 7.44 -7.89
N PHE A 37 35.85 7.27 -7.23
CA PHE A 37 34.95 8.38 -6.90
C PHE A 37 35.06 8.84 -5.43
N GLY A 38 35.98 8.27 -4.65
CA GLY A 38 36.21 8.63 -3.25
C GLY A 38 35.00 8.39 -2.34
N ILE A 39 34.22 7.35 -2.62
CA ILE A 39 32.99 7.05 -1.88
C ILE A 39 33.34 6.28 -0.61
N SER A 40 33.04 6.86 0.55
CA SER A 40 33.28 6.24 1.86
C SER A 40 32.13 5.35 2.34
N ASP A 41 30.94 5.52 1.74
CA ASP A 41 29.71 4.83 2.16
C ASP A 41 29.52 3.47 1.46
N GLU A 42 28.70 2.62 2.06
CA GLU A 42 28.26 1.35 1.45
C GLU A 42 27.17 1.62 0.40
N PHE A 43 27.38 1.12 -0.82
CA PHE A 43 26.48 1.35 -1.94
C PHE A 43 26.23 0.08 -2.74
N SER A 44 25.06 0.02 -3.34
CA SER A 44 24.73 -0.98 -4.35
C SER A 44 24.94 -0.40 -5.75
N LEU A 45 25.37 -1.26 -6.66
CA LEU A 45 25.46 -0.95 -8.09
C LEU A 45 24.19 -1.43 -8.78
N GLN A 46 23.66 -0.62 -9.68
CA GLN A 46 22.58 -1.00 -10.59
C GLN A 46 23.06 -0.86 -12.04
N TYR A 47 22.62 -1.73 -12.94
CA TYR A 47 22.88 -1.62 -14.38
C TYR A 47 21.59 -1.25 -15.12
N LEU A 48 21.73 -0.53 -16.24
CA LEU A 48 20.60 -0.24 -17.12
C LEU A 48 20.28 -1.45 -17.99
N ASP A 49 19.11 -2.04 -17.80
CA ASP A 49 18.64 -3.16 -18.63
C ASP A 49 18.00 -2.64 -19.91
N SER A 50 18.43 -3.15 -21.08
CA SER A 50 17.94 -2.68 -22.37
C SER A 50 16.56 -3.23 -22.75
N GLU A 51 16.10 -4.33 -22.13
CA GLU A 51 14.78 -4.90 -22.40
C GLU A 51 13.69 -4.17 -21.60
N PHE A 52 14.03 -3.71 -20.40
CA PHE A 52 13.12 -3.00 -19.49
C PHE A 52 13.28 -1.49 -19.50
N GLU A 53 14.35 -0.96 -20.10
CA GLU A 53 14.73 0.47 -20.09
C GLU A 53 14.81 1.06 -18.66
N ASP A 54 15.13 0.23 -17.67
CA ASP A 54 15.17 0.60 -16.24
C ASP A 54 16.41 0.03 -15.54
N TYR A 55 16.69 0.50 -14.32
CA TYR A 55 17.87 0.13 -13.54
C TYR A 55 17.59 -1.06 -12.62
N PHE A 56 18.43 -2.09 -12.70
CA PHE A 56 18.34 -3.31 -11.87
C PHE A 56 19.59 -3.52 -11.05
N THR A 57 19.47 -4.11 -9.86
CA THR A 57 20.62 -4.42 -9.00
C THR A 57 21.59 -5.36 -9.71
N LEU A 58 22.86 -4.96 -9.74
CA LEU A 58 23.94 -5.74 -10.32
C LEU A 58 24.35 -6.85 -9.36
N HIS A 59 24.05 -8.10 -9.72
CA HIS A 59 24.43 -9.28 -8.92
C HIS A 59 25.66 -10.00 -9.48
N THR A 60 25.91 -9.86 -10.78
CA THR A 60 27.03 -10.49 -11.48
C THR A 60 27.62 -9.50 -12.48
N SER A 61 28.95 -9.45 -12.59
CA SER A 61 29.66 -8.62 -13.57
C SER A 61 29.35 -8.97 -15.03
N ASP A 62 28.85 -10.17 -15.31
CA ASP A 62 28.47 -10.61 -16.66
C ASP A 62 27.26 -9.85 -17.23
N GLN A 63 26.50 -9.17 -16.36
CA GLN A 63 25.33 -8.36 -16.73
C GLN A 63 25.73 -7.01 -17.33
N ILE A 64 26.99 -6.60 -17.19
CA ILE A 64 27.50 -5.33 -17.73
C ILE A 64 28.50 -5.56 -18.84
N LYS A 65 28.42 -4.73 -19.87
CA LYS A 65 29.28 -4.75 -21.05
C LYS A 65 30.02 -3.44 -21.21
N HIS A 66 31.00 -3.43 -22.10
CA HIS A 66 31.75 -2.24 -22.45
C HIS A 66 30.79 -1.15 -22.99
N LYS A 67 30.81 0.04 -22.36
CA LYS A 67 29.96 1.22 -22.56
C LYS A 67 28.56 1.16 -21.94
N ASP A 68 28.31 0.21 -21.04
CA ASP A 68 27.05 0.18 -20.30
C ASP A 68 26.98 1.29 -19.25
N THR A 69 25.75 1.57 -18.82
CA THR A 69 25.44 2.55 -17.79
C THR A 69 25.19 1.86 -16.47
N ILE A 70 25.95 2.24 -15.44
CA ILE A 70 25.75 1.80 -14.07
C ILE A 70 25.34 2.98 -13.20
N LYS A 71 24.50 2.73 -12.20
CA LYS A 71 24.03 3.71 -11.23
C LYS A 71 24.45 3.28 -9.82
N ILE A 72 24.99 4.22 -9.06
CA ILE A 72 25.37 4.03 -7.67
C ILE A 72 24.19 4.43 -6.80
N VAL A 73 23.77 3.52 -5.92
CA VAL A 73 22.69 3.76 -4.97
C VAL A 73 23.22 3.56 -3.55
N HIS A 74 23.31 4.66 -2.80
CA HIS A 74 23.74 4.64 -1.40
C HIS A 74 22.70 3.89 -0.55
N THR A 75 23.19 2.94 0.25
CA THR A 75 22.35 2.19 1.18
C THR A 75 22.45 2.88 2.53
N ALA A 76 21.36 3.47 3.02
CA ALA A 76 21.36 4.10 4.34
C ALA A 76 21.67 3.03 5.42
N PRO A 77 22.60 3.28 6.36
CA PRO A 77 22.89 2.32 7.42
C PRO A 77 21.66 2.15 8.32
N ILE A 78 21.28 0.90 8.57
CA ILE A 78 20.22 0.55 9.52
C ILE A 78 20.77 0.82 10.92
N ILE A 79 20.35 1.91 11.55
CA ILE A 79 20.65 2.18 12.96
C ILE A 79 19.77 1.24 13.80
N LEU A 80 20.37 0.17 14.34
CA LEU A 80 19.73 -0.67 15.35
C LEU A 80 19.95 -0.05 16.74
N ASN A 81 18.98 0.74 17.21
CA ASN A 81 18.94 1.16 18.61
C ASN A 81 18.54 -0.04 19.48
N LEU A 82 19.53 -0.77 19.99
CA LEU A 82 19.36 -1.75 21.04
C LEU A 82 19.42 -1.02 22.39
N LEU A 83 18.26 -0.70 22.97
CA LEU A 83 18.19 -0.21 24.35
C LEU A 83 18.37 -1.40 25.32
N PRO A 84 19.21 -1.30 26.37
CA PRO A 84 19.31 -2.33 27.38
C PRO A 84 18.02 -2.37 28.21
N LEU A 85 17.46 -3.57 28.37
CA LEU A 85 16.34 -3.85 29.25
C LEU A 85 16.84 -3.82 30.70
N ASP A 86 16.52 -2.75 31.44
CA ASP A 86 16.81 -2.64 32.86
C ASP A 86 15.69 -3.34 33.66
N GLU A 87 16.05 -4.43 34.36
CA GLU A 87 15.20 -5.03 35.38
C GLU A 87 15.25 -4.14 36.63
N SER A 88 14.15 -3.47 36.95
CA SER A 88 13.95 -2.96 38.31
C SER A 88 12.46 -2.85 38.64
N LEU A 89 12.10 -3.60 39.68
CA LEU A 89 10.78 -3.71 40.29
C LEU A 89 10.34 -2.37 40.89
N GLY A 90 9.11 -1.95 40.59
CA GLY A 90 8.49 -0.75 41.15
C GLY A 90 6.97 -0.91 41.25
N SER A 91 6.55 -1.50 42.36
CA SER A 91 5.17 -1.70 42.84
C SER A 91 4.31 -0.43 42.85
N SER A 92 3.10 -0.51 42.27
CA SER A 92 1.83 -0.11 42.94
C SER A 92 0.62 -0.42 42.05
N PHE A 93 -0.05 -1.55 42.29
CA PHE A 93 -1.40 -1.85 41.81
C PHE A 93 -2.39 -1.52 42.94
N ASP A 94 -3.20 -0.48 42.77
CA ASP A 94 -4.44 -0.35 43.53
C ASP A 94 -5.57 -1.07 42.80
N GLN A 95 -6.24 -1.94 43.55
CA GLN A 95 -7.31 -2.83 43.13
C GLN A 95 -8.65 -2.09 43.08
N GLN A 96 -9.42 -2.24 42.01
CA GLN A 96 -10.89 -2.30 42.11
C GLN A 96 -11.56 -2.88 40.86
N SER A 97 -12.04 -4.14 40.95
CA SER A 97 -13.25 -4.67 40.27
C SER A 97 -13.28 -6.20 40.46
N THR A 98 -14.01 -6.70 41.45
CA THR A 98 -15.35 -7.34 41.34
C THR A 98 -15.35 -8.67 40.59
N ASP A 99 -15.72 -9.69 41.36
CA ASP A 99 -15.86 -11.10 41.04
C ASP A 99 -16.87 -11.41 39.93
N CYS A 100 -16.58 -12.42 39.11
CA CYS A 100 -17.56 -13.45 38.78
C CYS A 100 -16.90 -14.76 38.35
N ASP A 101 -17.28 -15.82 39.07
CA ASP A 101 -16.93 -17.21 38.87
C ASP A 101 -17.37 -17.77 37.51
N SER A 102 -16.53 -18.61 36.90
CA SER A 102 -16.99 -19.89 36.36
C SER A 102 -15.83 -20.86 36.13
N ALA A 103 -15.97 -22.00 36.81
CA ALA A 103 -14.98 -23.04 36.93
C ALA A 103 -14.85 -23.95 35.70
N SER A 104 -13.66 -24.53 35.65
CA SER A 104 -13.08 -25.61 34.84
C SER A 104 -13.97 -26.80 34.48
N TYR A 105 -13.64 -27.41 33.33
CA TYR A 105 -13.56 -28.86 33.20
C TYR A 105 -12.29 -29.22 32.42
N ALA A 106 -11.47 -30.08 33.02
CA ALA A 106 -10.29 -30.69 32.44
C ALA A 106 -10.70 -31.88 31.54
N ASP A 107 -9.87 -32.21 30.55
CA ASP A 107 -9.28 -33.55 30.48
C ASP A 107 -8.04 -33.58 29.55
N SER A 108 -7.07 -34.38 29.95
CA SER A 108 -5.77 -34.59 29.32
C SER A 108 -5.80 -35.83 28.42
N SER A 109 -5.00 -35.88 27.34
CA SER A 109 -4.26 -37.12 27.04
C SER A 109 -3.08 -36.87 26.08
N ALA A 110 -2.12 -37.77 26.18
CA ALA A 110 -0.72 -37.61 25.84
C ALA A 110 -0.37 -37.87 24.36
N GLY A 111 0.64 -37.14 23.90
CA GLY A 111 1.84 -37.69 23.25
C GLY A 111 1.76 -38.04 21.76
N THR A 112 2.55 -37.35 20.94
CA THR A 112 3.58 -37.94 20.08
C THR A 112 4.50 -36.86 19.50
N SER A 113 5.79 -37.15 19.59
CA SER A 113 6.96 -36.40 19.13
C SER A 113 6.96 -36.08 17.63
N SER A 114 7.25 -34.81 17.29
CA SER A 114 8.03 -34.44 16.10
C SER A 114 8.42 -32.97 16.19
N SER A 115 9.59 -32.70 16.78
CA SER A 115 10.28 -31.41 16.60
C SER A 115 10.67 -31.26 15.15
N GLN A 116 9.93 -30.44 14.42
CA GLN A 116 10.46 -29.75 13.26
C GLN A 116 10.49 -28.28 13.66
N ASP A 117 11.70 -27.76 13.84
CA ASP A 117 11.96 -26.33 13.97
C ASP A 117 11.39 -25.62 12.74
N THR A 118 10.14 -25.21 12.84
CA THR A 118 9.63 -24.13 12.01
C THR A 118 10.40 -22.91 12.47
N ILE A 119 11.49 -22.60 11.77
CA ILE A 119 12.09 -21.27 11.78
C ILE A 119 10.90 -20.34 11.49
N ILE A 120 10.39 -19.69 12.52
CA ILE A 120 9.51 -18.55 12.35
C ILE A 120 10.43 -17.53 11.68
N LEU A 121 10.48 -17.58 10.36
CA LEU A 121 11.03 -16.51 9.56
C LEU A 121 10.18 -15.32 9.97
N SER A 122 10.70 -14.52 10.93
CA SER A 122 10.16 -13.22 11.26
C SER A 122 9.89 -12.57 9.93
N ARG A 123 8.60 -12.42 9.63
CA ARG A 123 8.10 -11.88 8.37
C ARG A 123 8.98 -10.68 8.09
N ARG A 124 9.81 -10.78 7.05
CA ARG A 124 10.61 -9.63 6.65
C ARG A 124 9.61 -8.67 6.08
N ASN A 125 9.21 -7.69 6.87
CA ASN A 125 8.28 -6.64 6.50
C ASN A 125 8.96 -5.77 5.43
N THR A 126 9.10 -6.27 4.20
CA THR A 126 9.55 -5.46 3.06
C THR A 126 8.47 -4.48 2.62
N THR A 127 7.38 -4.40 3.37
CA THR A 127 6.43 -3.33 3.35
C THR A 127 6.46 -2.74 4.75
N GLU A 128 6.64 -1.43 4.88
CA GLU A 128 6.48 -0.66 6.13
C GLU A 128 5.05 -0.79 6.75
N ARG A 129 4.23 -1.71 6.20
CA ARG A 129 2.79 -1.89 6.38
C ARG A 129 2.44 -2.85 7.52
N CYS A 130 3.01 -2.62 8.69
CA CYS A 130 2.49 -3.22 9.92
C CYS A 130 2.47 -2.18 11.05
N GLN A 131 2.23 -0.91 10.71
CA GLN A 131 1.73 0.02 11.71
C GLN A 131 0.36 -0.49 12.17
N GLY A 132 0.21 -0.73 13.48
CA GLY A 132 -1.08 -1.09 14.04
C GLY A 132 -2.14 -0.05 13.67
N TRP A 133 -3.41 -0.46 13.60
CA TRP A 133 -4.48 0.49 13.35
C TRP A 133 -4.45 1.59 14.42
N PRO A 134 -4.40 2.87 14.03
CA PRO A 134 -4.26 3.96 14.99
C PRO A 134 -5.56 4.11 15.79
N LYS A 135 -5.46 4.55 17.05
CA LYS A 135 -6.63 4.88 17.88
C LYS A 135 -7.46 6.02 17.27
N GLN A 136 -6.79 6.94 16.59
CA GLN A 136 -7.41 8.01 15.80
C GLN A 136 -6.72 8.07 14.45
N PHE A 137 -7.49 7.94 13.38
CA PHE A 137 -6.95 7.91 12.03
C PHE A 137 -6.39 9.30 11.63
N PRO A 138 -5.11 9.41 11.23
CA PRO A 138 -4.55 10.68 10.79
C PRO A 138 -5.06 11.04 9.39
N ILE A 139 -5.69 12.20 9.25
CA ILE A 139 -6.17 12.67 7.94
C ILE A 139 -4.98 13.22 7.14
N PRO A 140 -4.67 12.64 5.96
CA PRO A 140 -3.55 13.08 5.13
C PRO A 140 -3.75 14.51 4.61
N GLY A 141 -2.66 15.12 4.15
CA GLY A 141 -2.72 16.32 3.34
C GLY A 141 -3.24 16.01 1.94
N PHE A 142 -4.11 16.86 1.42
CA PHE A 142 -4.67 16.76 0.07
C PHE A 142 -3.88 17.60 -0.94
N ALA A 143 -4.26 17.55 -2.23
CA ALA A 143 -3.67 18.43 -3.21
C ALA A 143 -3.89 19.90 -2.81
N TYR A 144 -2.96 20.78 -3.20
CA TYR A 144 -2.99 22.20 -2.83
C TYR A 144 -4.34 22.87 -3.13
N GLU A 145 -4.91 22.60 -4.32
CA GLU A 145 -6.22 23.15 -4.70
C GLU A 145 -7.36 22.63 -3.81
N THR A 146 -7.30 21.36 -3.42
CA THR A 146 -8.27 20.74 -2.51
C THR A 146 -8.20 21.35 -1.13
N GLU A 147 -7.00 21.55 -0.57
CA GLU A 147 -6.83 22.18 0.76
C GLU A 147 -7.34 23.63 0.73
N MET A 148 -6.94 24.43 -0.27
CA MET A 148 -7.45 25.80 -0.43
C MET A 148 -8.98 25.84 -0.51
N TYR A 149 -9.60 24.89 -1.21
CA TYR A 149 -11.05 24.80 -1.30
C TYR A 149 -11.67 24.38 0.04
N LEU A 150 -11.06 23.42 0.75
CA LEU A 150 -11.52 22.95 2.07
C LEU A 150 -11.40 24.04 3.14
N GLU A 151 -10.35 24.85 3.12
CA GLU A 151 -10.16 25.97 4.05
C GLU A 151 -11.27 27.01 3.87
N ARG A 152 -11.48 27.47 2.63
CA ARG A 152 -12.55 28.43 2.31
C ARG A 152 -13.94 27.86 2.65
N ALA A 153 -14.18 26.61 2.28
CA ALA A 153 -15.39 25.87 2.61
C ALA A 153 -15.65 25.79 4.12
N THR A 154 -14.59 25.55 4.90
CA THR A 154 -14.68 25.46 6.37
C THR A 154 -14.95 26.81 6.99
N GLU A 155 -14.39 27.89 6.45
CA GLU A 155 -14.68 29.26 6.87
C GLU A 155 -16.14 29.64 6.56
N ASP A 156 -16.62 29.39 5.34
CA ASP A 156 -18.01 29.62 4.94
C ASP A 156 -19.00 28.80 5.79
N TYR A 157 -18.62 27.58 6.17
CA TYR A 157 -19.40 26.75 7.08
C TYR A 157 -19.49 27.35 8.49
N LYS A 158 -18.40 27.91 9.02
CA LYS A 158 -18.41 28.58 10.34
C LYS A 158 -19.28 29.85 10.32
N ASN A 159 -19.29 30.58 9.21
CA ASN A 159 -20.04 31.82 9.09
C ASN A 159 -21.55 31.56 8.86
N ASN A 160 -21.89 30.67 7.92
CA ASN A 160 -23.25 30.56 7.40
C ASN A 160 -23.84 29.13 7.50
N GLY A 161 -23.09 28.16 8.05
CA GLY A 161 -23.50 26.75 8.08
C GLY A 161 -23.61 26.11 6.69
N THR A 162 -23.05 26.75 5.66
CA THR A 162 -23.21 26.33 4.27
C THR A 162 -22.37 25.08 3.99
N LEU A 163 -23.01 24.04 3.47
CA LEU A 163 -22.35 22.81 3.10
C LEU A 163 -21.70 22.92 1.73
N VAL A 164 -20.58 22.22 1.57
CA VAL A 164 -19.72 22.38 0.40
C VAL A 164 -19.97 21.31 -0.64
N THR A 165 -19.87 21.71 -1.91
CA THR A 165 -20.05 20.81 -3.03
C THR A 165 -18.80 19.93 -3.18
N THR A 166 -18.94 18.66 -2.82
CA THR A 166 -17.81 17.73 -2.75
C THR A 166 -17.37 17.19 -4.11
N SER A 167 -18.13 17.37 -5.19
CA SER A 167 -17.90 16.69 -6.49
C SER A 167 -16.50 16.91 -7.10
N LYS A 168 -15.94 18.12 -6.97
CA LYS A 168 -14.62 18.47 -7.54
C LYS A 168 -13.45 17.89 -6.73
N ILE A 169 -13.55 17.94 -5.41
CA ILE A 169 -12.47 17.55 -4.47
C ILE A 169 -12.56 16.09 -4.01
N LYS A 170 -13.71 15.44 -4.16
CA LYS A 170 -13.97 14.10 -3.64
C LYS A 170 -13.01 13.05 -4.18
N THR A 171 -12.64 13.11 -5.45
CA THR A 171 -11.73 12.13 -6.07
C THR A 171 -10.34 12.18 -5.44
N ASP A 172 -9.82 13.39 -5.23
CA ASP A 172 -8.50 13.64 -4.63
C ASP A 172 -8.47 13.18 -3.17
N ILE A 173 -9.46 13.62 -2.37
CA ILE A 173 -9.64 13.18 -0.99
C ILE A 173 -9.65 11.64 -0.89
N LEU A 174 -10.44 10.99 -1.74
CA LEU A 174 -10.53 9.53 -1.74
C LEU A 174 -9.24 8.84 -2.18
N GLU A 175 -8.47 9.39 -3.13
CA GLU A 175 -7.17 8.81 -3.51
C GLU A 175 -6.19 8.89 -2.34
N LYS A 176 -6.06 10.06 -1.71
CA LYS A 176 -5.16 10.25 -0.56
C LYS A 176 -5.55 9.42 0.66
N LEU A 177 -6.85 9.31 0.94
CA LEU A 177 -7.33 8.40 1.98
C LEU A 177 -7.04 6.94 1.64
N ALA A 178 -7.20 6.51 0.39
CA ALA A 178 -6.91 5.13 0.01
C ALA A 178 -5.42 4.79 0.14
N GLU A 179 -4.53 5.71 -0.28
CA GLU A 179 -3.08 5.60 -0.07
C GLU A 179 -2.76 5.43 1.42
N THR A 180 -3.33 6.28 2.27
CA THR A 180 -3.07 6.31 3.72
C THR A 180 -3.67 5.09 4.42
N ILE A 181 -4.90 4.66 4.10
CA ILE A 181 -5.49 3.44 4.67
C ILE A 181 -4.65 2.22 4.29
N TYR A 182 -4.16 2.18 3.05
CA TYR A 182 -3.37 1.07 2.54
C TYR A 182 -2.03 0.92 3.27
N THR A 183 -1.47 1.97 3.88
CA THR A 183 -0.27 1.84 4.72
C THR A 183 -0.53 1.01 5.98
N TYR A 184 -1.78 0.97 6.47
CA TYR A 184 -2.18 0.18 7.64
C TYR A 184 -2.74 -1.20 7.25
N THR A 185 -3.62 -1.26 6.26
CA THR A 185 -4.26 -2.51 5.82
C THR A 185 -4.75 -2.44 4.39
N ALA A 186 -4.46 -3.49 3.61
CA ALA A 186 -5.04 -3.66 2.29
C ALA A 186 -6.56 -3.91 2.32
N TYR A 187 -7.07 -4.51 3.40
CA TYR A 187 -8.45 -4.96 3.54
C TYR A 187 -9.09 -4.35 4.80
N PRO A 188 -9.41 -3.05 4.79
CA PRO A 188 -10.00 -2.40 5.95
C PRO A 188 -11.39 -2.97 6.25
N SER A 189 -11.68 -3.16 7.55
CA SER A 189 -12.99 -3.59 8.03
C SER A 189 -14.02 -2.46 7.93
N SER A 190 -15.31 -2.80 8.10
CA SER A 190 -16.36 -1.77 8.10
C SER A 190 -16.21 -0.77 9.25
N ALA A 191 -15.70 -1.21 10.41
CA ALA A 191 -15.44 -0.33 11.55
C ALA A 191 -14.30 0.65 11.23
N GLN A 192 -13.19 0.14 10.69
CA GLN A 192 -12.06 0.96 10.26
C GLN A 192 -12.45 2.01 9.21
N ILE A 193 -13.29 1.63 8.25
CA ILE A 193 -13.84 2.58 7.26
C ILE A 193 -14.71 3.64 7.91
N SER A 194 -15.48 3.26 8.94
CA SER A 194 -16.28 4.20 9.73
C SER A 194 -15.40 5.22 10.43
N ASP A 195 -14.36 4.76 11.13
CA ASP A 195 -13.44 5.62 11.88
C ASP A 195 -12.77 6.65 10.98
N VAL A 196 -12.37 6.26 9.76
CA VAL A 196 -11.78 7.18 8.77
C VAL A 196 -12.79 8.23 8.33
N ALA A 197 -14.02 7.83 8.04
CA ALA A 197 -15.07 8.76 7.59
C ALA A 197 -15.46 9.75 8.70
N GLU A 198 -15.52 9.28 9.94
CA GLU A 198 -15.76 10.10 11.12
C GLU A 198 -14.61 11.10 11.34
N ALA A 199 -13.36 10.65 11.29
CA ALA A 199 -12.19 11.51 11.41
C ALA A 199 -12.15 12.59 10.30
N LEU A 200 -12.54 12.23 9.07
CA LEU A 200 -12.59 13.17 7.94
C LEU A 200 -13.60 14.30 8.19
N VAL A 201 -14.83 13.96 8.57
CA VAL A 201 -15.89 14.95 8.83
C VAL A 201 -15.62 15.74 10.11
N SER A 202 -14.94 15.13 11.09
CA SER A 202 -14.53 15.84 12.31
C SER A 202 -13.48 16.90 12.03
N LYS A 203 -12.51 16.62 11.14
CA LYS A 203 -11.51 17.61 10.71
C LYS A 203 -12.12 18.67 9.79
N TYR A 204 -13.01 18.29 8.89
CA TYR A 204 -13.67 19.18 7.94
C TYR A 204 -15.21 19.10 8.06
N PRO A 205 -15.82 19.82 9.02
CA PRO A 205 -17.27 19.81 9.22
C PRO A 205 -18.09 20.23 7.98
N CYS A 206 -17.48 21.00 7.08
CA CYS A 206 -18.07 21.42 5.81
C CYS A 206 -18.36 20.27 4.84
N LEU A 207 -17.75 19.09 5.04
CA LEU A 207 -17.95 17.88 4.25
C LEU A 207 -19.12 17.01 4.73
N LYS A 208 -19.81 17.41 5.81
CA LYS A 208 -20.92 16.65 6.38
C LYS A 208 -22.09 16.57 5.40
N GLU A 209 -22.61 15.36 5.16
CA GLU A 209 -23.74 15.17 4.26
C GLU A 209 -25.07 15.54 4.96
N PRO A 210 -25.90 16.43 4.37
CA PRO A 210 -27.17 16.80 4.95
C PRO A 210 -28.16 15.64 4.84
N GLY A 211 -28.87 15.33 5.92
CA GLY A 211 -29.91 14.29 5.95
C GLY A 211 -29.44 12.88 6.28
N SER A 212 -28.14 12.66 6.53
CA SER A 212 -27.65 11.43 7.13
C SER A 212 -27.66 11.56 8.66
N PHE A 213 -28.13 10.52 9.37
CA PHE A 213 -28.13 10.48 10.85
C PHE A 213 -26.72 10.69 11.42
N SER A 214 -25.69 10.11 10.79
CA SER A 214 -24.30 10.28 11.20
C SER A 214 -23.60 11.43 10.49
N GLY A 215 -24.05 11.80 9.28
CA GLY A 215 -23.44 12.87 8.47
C GLY A 215 -22.19 12.45 7.70
N TYR A 216 -21.71 11.21 7.87
CA TYR A 216 -20.52 10.68 7.19
C TYR A 216 -20.77 9.33 6.47
N TYR A 217 -22.02 8.85 6.41
CA TYR A 217 -22.33 7.56 5.81
C TYR A 217 -21.97 7.47 4.31
N GLY A 218 -22.23 8.50 3.50
CA GLY A 218 -21.84 8.47 2.08
C GLY A 218 -20.34 8.51 1.88
N TRP A 219 -19.57 9.12 2.80
CA TRP A 219 -18.12 9.00 2.84
C TRP A 219 -17.66 7.56 3.13
N GLN A 220 -18.27 6.87 4.09
CA GLN A 220 -17.97 5.45 4.36
C GLN A 220 -18.15 4.59 3.10
N GLN A 221 -19.28 4.75 2.39
CA GLN A 221 -19.52 3.98 1.16
C GLN A 221 -18.48 4.35 0.08
N SER A 222 -18.19 5.64 -0.07
CA SER A 222 -17.22 6.12 -1.06
C SER A 222 -15.81 5.56 -0.79
N ILE A 223 -15.37 5.55 0.47
CA ILE A 223 -14.09 4.98 0.90
C ILE A 223 -14.07 3.47 0.66
N LYS A 224 -15.14 2.75 1.03
CA LYS A 224 -15.26 1.30 0.78
C LYS A 224 -15.09 0.95 -0.69
N TYR A 225 -15.79 1.65 -1.59
CA TYR A 225 -15.65 1.45 -3.03
C TYR A 225 -14.27 1.84 -3.53
N LYS A 226 -13.72 2.96 -3.05
CA LYS A 226 -12.38 3.41 -3.41
C LYS A 226 -11.32 2.37 -3.03
N MET A 227 -11.39 1.78 -1.83
CA MET A 227 -10.47 0.73 -1.40
C MET A 227 -10.57 -0.55 -2.25
N ALA A 228 -11.76 -0.89 -2.77
CA ALA A 228 -11.90 -1.97 -3.74
C ALA A 228 -11.21 -1.66 -5.08
N ASN A 229 -11.39 -0.44 -5.58
CA ASN A 229 -10.75 0.01 -6.82
C ASN A 229 -9.22 0.14 -6.64
N TYR A 230 -8.77 0.67 -5.51
CA TYR A 230 -7.36 0.84 -5.19
C TYR A 230 -6.62 -0.50 -5.14
N ARG A 231 -7.19 -1.52 -4.49
CA ARG A 231 -6.66 -2.90 -4.54
C ARG A 231 -6.61 -3.46 -5.96
N THR A 232 -7.60 -3.15 -6.81
CA THR A 232 -7.62 -3.58 -8.21
C THR A 232 -6.50 -2.89 -9.02
N LYS A 233 -6.28 -1.59 -8.79
CA LYS A 233 -5.15 -0.82 -9.35
C LYS A 233 -3.81 -1.44 -8.96
N LEU A 234 -3.61 -1.70 -7.66
CA LEU A 234 -2.38 -2.32 -7.14
C LEU A 234 -2.13 -3.73 -7.66
N ARG A 235 -3.19 -4.49 -7.95
CA ARG A 235 -3.07 -5.79 -8.61
C ARG A 235 -2.51 -5.67 -10.03
N GLY A 236 -2.84 -4.59 -10.73
CA GLY A 236 -2.27 -4.27 -12.04
C GLY A 236 -0.75 -4.08 -11.99
N TYR A 237 -0.23 -3.57 -10.87
CA TYR A 237 1.22 -3.40 -10.63
C TYR A 237 1.90 -4.66 -10.06
N GLY A 238 1.19 -5.78 -9.94
CA GLY A 238 1.80 -7.02 -9.44
C GLY A 238 2.07 -7.06 -7.93
N VAL A 239 1.40 -6.22 -7.13
CA VAL A 239 1.60 -6.20 -5.66
C VAL A 239 1.14 -7.53 -5.04
N PRO A 240 2.05 -8.35 -4.46
CA PRO A 240 1.72 -9.72 -4.05
C PRO A 240 0.57 -9.82 -3.03
N GLU A 241 0.51 -8.87 -2.10
CA GLU A 241 -0.48 -8.80 -1.02
C GLU A 241 -1.94 -8.75 -1.51
N VAL A 242 -2.19 -8.06 -2.63
CA VAL A 242 -3.53 -7.98 -3.24
C VAL A 242 -3.76 -9.04 -4.32
N MET A 243 -2.71 -9.78 -4.70
CA MET A 243 -2.75 -10.86 -5.68
C MET A 243 -3.16 -12.20 -5.09
N CYS A 244 -3.08 -12.42 -3.78
CA CYS A 244 -3.49 -13.68 -3.14
C CYS A 244 -4.95 -14.07 -3.45
N ASN A 245 -5.81 -13.08 -3.74
CA ASN A 245 -7.20 -13.26 -4.15
C ASN A 245 -7.43 -13.14 -5.68
N ALA A 246 -6.37 -13.12 -6.47
CA ALA A 246 -6.46 -13.21 -7.92
C ALA A 246 -6.71 -14.67 -8.29
N LEU A 247 -7.89 -14.93 -8.86
CA LEU A 247 -8.37 -16.23 -9.35
C LEU A 247 -7.45 -16.93 -10.39
N LYS A 248 -6.21 -16.46 -10.60
CA LYS A 248 -5.20 -17.04 -11.48
C LYS A 248 -4.50 -18.29 -10.92
N HIS A 249 -4.79 -18.72 -9.68
CA HIS A 249 -4.35 -20.02 -9.16
C HIS A 249 -5.39 -21.15 -9.32
N LYS A 250 -6.41 -20.98 -10.17
CA LYS A 250 -7.20 -22.15 -10.60
C LYS A 250 -6.40 -22.92 -11.65
N ASN A 251 -6.20 -24.22 -11.40
CA ASN A 251 -5.71 -25.21 -12.37
C ASN A 251 -6.35 -24.94 -13.77
N PRO A 252 -5.58 -24.98 -14.88
CA PRO A 252 -6.07 -24.75 -16.25
C PRO A 252 -7.41 -25.43 -16.59
N ALA A 253 -7.72 -26.56 -15.94
CA ALA A 253 -8.99 -27.28 -16.10
C ALA A 253 -10.25 -26.51 -15.63
N ASN A 254 -10.11 -25.47 -14.80
CA ASN A 254 -11.22 -24.71 -14.20
C ASN A 254 -11.33 -23.24 -14.67
N GLN A 255 -10.69 -22.90 -15.80
CA GLN A 255 -10.90 -21.62 -16.51
C GLN A 255 -12.27 -21.58 -17.22
N LYS A 256 -13.36 -21.57 -16.47
CA LYS A 256 -14.67 -21.19 -17.01
C LYS A 256 -15.21 -20.01 -16.23
N SER A 257 -15.34 -18.88 -16.91
CA SER A 257 -16.09 -17.71 -16.46
C SER A 257 -17.47 -18.17 -15.96
N ALA A 258 -17.88 -17.64 -14.81
CA ALA A 258 -19.09 -18.01 -14.07
C ALA A 258 -20.25 -18.48 -14.95
N LYS A 259 -20.47 -19.80 -15.03
CA LYS A 259 -21.60 -20.38 -15.76
C LYS A 259 -22.97 -20.12 -15.12
N ASN A 260 -23.02 -19.47 -13.96
CA ASN A 260 -24.24 -19.30 -13.17
C ASN A 260 -24.61 -17.83 -12.90
N VAL A 261 -24.18 -16.88 -13.73
CA VAL A 261 -24.80 -15.55 -13.72
C VAL A 261 -26.10 -15.64 -14.50
N LYS A 262 -27.22 -15.65 -13.78
CA LYS A 262 -28.56 -15.51 -14.32
C LYS A 262 -28.62 -14.24 -15.16
N LYS A 263 -28.65 -14.38 -16.49
CA LYS A 263 -28.86 -13.23 -17.39
C LYS A 263 -30.17 -12.56 -16.98
N THR A 264 -30.15 -11.27 -16.72
CA THR A 264 -31.38 -10.48 -16.59
C THR A 264 -32.14 -10.59 -17.91
N SER A 265 -33.33 -11.18 -17.88
CA SER A 265 -34.21 -11.29 -19.04
C SER A 265 -34.56 -9.89 -19.53
N LYS A 266 -34.18 -9.58 -20.77
CA LYS A 266 -34.48 -8.31 -21.43
C LYS A 266 -36.01 -8.24 -21.60
N GLY A 267 -36.65 -7.40 -20.79
CA GLY A 267 -38.10 -7.20 -20.82
C GLY A 267 -38.54 -6.84 -22.23
N ARG A 268 -39.35 -7.71 -22.85
CA ARG A 268 -40.01 -7.41 -24.11
C ARG A 268 -40.96 -6.24 -23.85
N GLY A 269 -40.68 -5.10 -24.48
CA GLY A 269 -41.58 -3.96 -24.49
C GLY A 269 -42.96 -4.41 -24.94
N LYS A 270 -43.98 -4.06 -24.16
CA LYS A 270 -45.38 -4.26 -24.53
C LYS A 270 -45.64 -3.48 -25.83
N LEU A 271 -45.89 -4.19 -26.91
CA LEU A 271 -46.41 -3.63 -28.14
C LEU A 271 -47.84 -3.11 -27.84
N PRO A 272 -48.16 -1.81 -28.06
CA PRO A 272 -49.53 -1.35 -27.87
C PRO A 272 -50.47 -2.00 -28.90
N PRO A 273 -51.74 -2.29 -28.53
CA PRO A 273 -52.69 -2.92 -29.44
C PRO A 273 -53.00 -2.01 -30.64
N PRO A 274 -53.22 -2.58 -31.84
CA PRO A 274 -53.49 -1.79 -33.03
C PRO A 274 -54.85 -1.08 -32.90
N LEU A 275 -54.86 0.22 -33.21
CA LEU A 275 -56.08 1.03 -33.18
C LEU A 275 -57.10 0.49 -34.20
N PRO A 276 -58.38 0.33 -33.83
CA PRO A 276 -59.40 -0.11 -34.76
C PRO A 276 -59.60 0.93 -35.87
N GLY A 277 -59.51 0.47 -37.12
CA GLY A 277 -59.63 1.30 -38.31
C GLY A 277 -61.00 1.97 -38.38
N ARG A 278 -61.00 3.30 -38.58
CA ARG A 278 -62.16 4.03 -39.09
C ARG A 278 -62.43 3.54 -40.52
N ARG A 279 -63.54 2.83 -40.71
CA ARG A 279 -64.27 2.83 -41.99
C ARG A 279 -65.37 3.90 -41.88
N GLY A 280 -65.63 4.56 -43.01
CA GLY A 280 -66.64 5.61 -43.15
C GLY A 280 -68.06 5.14 -42.94
#